data_AF-A0A673HXU2-F1
#
_entry.id   AF-A0A673HXU2-F1
#
_cell.length_a   1.000
_cell.length_b   1.000
_cell.length_c   1.000
_cell.angle_alpha   90.00
_cell.angle_beta   90.00
_cell.angle_gamma   90.00
#
_symmetry.space_group_name_H-M   'P 1'
#
loop_
_entity.id
_entity.type
_entity.pdbx_description
1 polymer ?
#
loop_
_entity_poly.entity_id
_entity_poly.type
_entity_poly.pdbx_seq_one_letter_code
_entity_poly.pdbx_strand_id
1 'polypeptide(L)'
;MRFSSNILFYFSYMRPKIYIYIFVKSVFSVSFYSFEVIILAFSILELVFSKSLCIISSYPEALTDPSYRGQILTLTYPIVGNYGVPNTQELDELGLKKNVESDRIQVSGLLVQDYSSEYTHWNAVKSLVPALFGIDTRMLKKIIRDQGTVLGKIEFDGQPLEITDPNQRNLVAEVSTKDIQVFGKGNPIKVVAVDCGIKHNIIRLLVKHGAEVHLVPWDQDLVRLEYDGLFISNGPGDPSLVKTLIQNVSLAAGAQSYKLPMGNRGQNQPVVNNHGYGIDSESLPPGWSPRFISANDGTNEGIMRSTKPVFTAQFHPEAKGGPTDTEFLFDAFVSLIRKGKEGSIASVMPKKPVVPQRIQVSKVLVLGSGGLSIGHAGEFDYSGSQAIKAMKEENLKVVLINANIASVQTNKFGTKQADSVYFLPITPEFVTEVIKVERPDAILLSMGGQTALNYGEHSASNLKVQ
;
A
#
# COMPACT_ATOMS: atom_id res chain seq x y z
N MET A 1 5.92 -52.33 -41.83
CA MET A 1 7.18 -52.01 -41.12
C MET A 1 6.89 -50.91 -40.12
N ARG A 2 7.10 -51.20 -38.84
CA ARG A 2 6.97 -50.30 -37.69
C ARG A 2 8.11 -49.28 -37.74
N PHE A 3 7.82 -48.00 -37.56
CA PHE A 3 8.81 -47.05 -37.04
C PHE A 3 8.52 -46.85 -35.56
N SER A 4 9.30 -47.54 -34.75
CA SER A 4 9.40 -47.38 -33.31
C SER A 4 10.21 -46.12 -33.00
N SER A 5 9.54 -45.06 -32.59
CA SER A 5 10.16 -43.90 -31.95
C SER A 5 10.40 -44.21 -30.46
N ASN A 6 11.55 -44.83 -30.18
CA ASN A 6 12.19 -44.77 -28.88
C ASN A 6 13.10 -43.55 -28.85
N ILE A 7 12.72 -42.49 -28.14
CA ILE A 7 13.61 -41.68 -27.30
C ILE A 7 12.73 -41.18 -26.16
N LEU A 8 12.88 -41.90 -25.05
CA LEU A 8 12.26 -41.68 -23.77
C LEU A 8 13.22 -40.77 -22.99
N PHE A 9 12.96 -39.47 -22.89
CA PHE A 9 13.68 -38.64 -21.92
C PHE A 9 13.11 -38.92 -20.53
N TYR A 10 13.71 -39.92 -19.87
CA TYR A 10 13.59 -40.15 -18.45
C TYR A 10 14.18 -38.95 -17.69
N PHE A 11 13.33 -38.07 -17.17
CA PHE A 11 13.58 -37.39 -15.90
C PHE A 11 12.28 -37.40 -15.09
N SER A 12 11.88 -38.60 -14.67
CA SER A 12 10.94 -38.77 -13.56
C SER A 12 11.68 -38.45 -12.27
N TYR A 13 11.78 -37.17 -11.92
CA TYR A 13 11.84 -36.82 -10.50
C TYR A 13 10.40 -36.92 -9.99
N MET A 14 10.15 -37.82 -9.04
CA MET A 14 8.90 -37.89 -8.28
C MET A 14 8.71 -36.57 -7.52
N ARG A 15 8.16 -35.57 -8.19
CA ARG A 15 7.83 -34.28 -7.57
C ARG A 15 6.49 -34.44 -6.84
N PRO A 16 6.39 -34.06 -5.55
CA PRO A 16 5.13 -34.17 -4.82
C PRO A 16 4.07 -33.33 -5.53
N LYS A 17 2.90 -33.93 -5.81
CA LYS A 17 1.76 -33.16 -6.29
C LYS A 17 1.24 -32.31 -5.14
N ILE A 18 1.04 -31.03 -5.42
CA ILE A 18 0.41 -30.09 -4.48
C ILE A 18 -0.86 -29.62 -5.12
N TYR A 19 -1.89 -29.55 -4.30
CA TYR A 19 -3.21 -29.06 -4.68
C TYR A 19 -3.53 -27.86 -3.82
N ILE A 20 -3.86 -26.75 -4.48
CA ILE A 20 -4.44 -25.59 -3.81
C ILE A 20 -5.95 -25.72 -3.99
N TYR A 21 -6.68 -25.68 -2.88
CA TYR A 21 -8.13 -25.72 -2.90
C TYR A 21 -8.66 -24.39 -2.39
N ILE A 22 -9.55 -23.77 -3.16
CA ILE A 22 -10.13 -22.46 -2.86
C ILE A 22 -11.63 -22.63 -2.78
N PHE A 23 -12.21 -22.35 -1.63
CA PHE A 23 -13.63 -22.55 -1.40
C PHE A 23 -14.35 -21.21 -1.44
N VAL A 24 -15.03 -20.98 -2.55
CA VAL A 24 -15.96 -19.88 -2.76
C VAL A 24 -17.37 -20.38 -2.48
N LYS A 25 -18.24 -19.56 -1.86
CA LYS A 25 -19.65 -19.86 -1.57
C LYS A 25 -20.37 -20.51 -2.78
N SER A 26 -20.32 -21.84 -2.85
CA SER A 26 -20.80 -22.75 -3.92
C SER A 26 -19.72 -23.15 -4.97
N VAL A 27 -19.11 -24.31 -4.73
CA VAL A 27 -18.52 -25.29 -5.68
C VAL A 27 -17.63 -24.74 -6.81
N PHE A 28 -16.41 -24.32 -6.49
CA PHE A 28 -15.31 -24.35 -7.47
C PHE A 28 -14.04 -24.82 -6.77
N SER A 29 -13.42 -25.88 -7.28
CA SER A 29 -12.06 -26.29 -6.90
C SER A 29 -11.15 -25.92 -8.04
N VAL A 30 -10.20 -25.01 -7.82
CA VAL A 30 -9.18 -24.67 -8.81
C VAL A 30 -7.86 -25.31 -8.36
N SER A 31 -7.53 -26.47 -8.91
CA SER A 31 -6.27 -27.15 -8.62
C SER A 31 -5.14 -26.49 -9.42
N PHE A 32 -4.15 -25.95 -8.72
CA PHE A 32 -2.90 -25.49 -9.32
C PHE A 32 -1.83 -26.54 -9.16
N TYR A 33 -1.09 -26.85 -10.22
CA TYR A 33 0.10 -27.69 -10.17
C TYR A 33 1.32 -26.79 -9.99
N SER A 34 1.92 -26.76 -8.79
CA SER A 34 3.26 -26.17 -8.61
C SER A 34 4.31 -27.20 -8.99
N PHE A 35 5.32 -26.78 -9.76
CA PHE A 35 6.38 -27.66 -10.21
C PHE A 35 7.49 -27.82 -9.18
N GLU A 36 7.67 -26.92 -8.20
CA GLU A 36 8.77 -26.99 -7.24
C GLU A 36 8.36 -26.41 -5.88
N VAL A 37 8.97 -26.96 -4.82
CA VAL A 37 8.71 -26.58 -3.44
C VAL A 37 10.04 -26.45 -2.75
N ILE A 38 10.23 -25.37 -2.01
CA ILE A 38 11.24 -25.35 -0.95
C ILE A 38 10.44 -25.42 0.35
N ILE A 39 10.36 -26.60 0.96
CA ILE A 39 9.51 -26.89 2.14
C ILE A 39 10.26 -26.52 3.43
N LEU A 40 9.55 -25.92 4.40
CA LEU A 40 9.92 -26.07 5.82
C LEU A 40 9.21 -27.29 6.42
N ALA A 41 10.01 -28.06 7.15
CA ALA A 41 9.65 -29.27 7.86
C ALA A 41 8.38 -29.15 8.73
N PHE A 42 7.55 -30.19 8.65
CA PHE A 42 6.67 -30.72 9.70
C PHE A 42 6.02 -29.70 10.66
N SER A 43 4.94 -29.04 10.22
CA SER A 43 3.80 -28.78 11.11
C SER A 43 2.54 -28.72 10.26
N ILE A 44 1.70 -29.75 10.38
CA ILE A 44 0.32 -29.76 9.91
C ILE A 44 -0.39 -28.60 10.61
N LEU A 45 -0.79 -27.57 9.87
CA LEU A 45 -1.64 -26.50 10.42
C LEU A 45 -2.72 -26.12 9.41
N GLU A 46 -3.95 -26.11 9.92
CA GLU A 46 -5.15 -25.56 9.29
C GLU A 46 -4.87 -24.25 8.58
N LEU A 47 -5.27 -24.19 7.32
CA LEU A 47 -4.96 -23.10 6.42
C LEU A 47 -6.24 -22.47 5.94
N VAL A 48 -6.29 -21.14 6.05
CA VAL A 48 -7.35 -20.32 5.51
C VAL A 48 -6.76 -19.13 4.79
N PHE A 49 -7.36 -18.82 3.65
CA PHE A 49 -7.24 -17.53 3.02
C PHE A 49 -7.89 -16.48 3.90
N SER A 50 -7.11 -15.52 4.38
CA SER A 50 -7.64 -14.17 4.57
C SER A 50 -6.73 -13.28 3.76
N LYS A 51 -7.37 -12.39 3.00
CA LYS A 51 -6.78 -11.64 1.89
C LYS A 51 -5.39 -11.13 2.27
N SER A 52 -4.48 -11.07 1.33
CA SER A 52 -3.40 -10.11 1.40
C SER A 52 -2.84 -9.88 0.04
N LEU A 53 -2.76 -8.60 -0.37
CA LEU A 53 -2.50 -8.31 -1.75
C LEU A 53 -2.08 -6.86 -2.06
N CYS A 54 -0.89 -6.43 -1.61
CA CYS A 54 0.03 -5.65 -2.44
C CYS A 54 1.34 -5.45 -1.68
N ILE A 55 2.34 -6.29 -1.95
CA ILE A 55 3.71 -6.05 -1.53
C ILE A 55 4.54 -6.12 -2.81
N ILE A 56 5.16 -5.02 -3.18
CA ILE A 56 5.92 -4.89 -4.43
C ILE A 56 7.41 -5.10 -4.16
N SER A 57 7.91 -4.66 -3.00
CA SER A 57 9.35 -4.57 -2.75
C SER A 57 9.82 -5.06 -1.37
N SER A 58 8.94 -5.54 -0.47
CA SER A 58 9.29 -5.81 0.94
C SER A 58 8.64 -7.09 1.50
N TYR A 59 8.88 -8.22 0.83
CA TYR A 59 8.37 -9.52 1.28
C TYR A 59 8.94 -9.97 2.63
N PRO A 60 10.20 -9.71 3.04
CA PRO A 60 10.67 -10.15 4.37
C PRO A 60 9.88 -9.50 5.50
N GLU A 61 9.68 -8.18 5.42
CA GLU A 61 8.93 -7.41 6.41
C GLU A 61 7.47 -7.87 6.42
N ALA A 62 6.86 -8.00 5.25
CA ALA A 62 5.46 -8.41 5.14
C ALA A 62 5.21 -9.84 5.63
N LEU A 63 6.10 -10.80 5.35
CA LEU A 63 5.96 -12.18 5.83
C LEU A 63 6.02 -12.27 7.36
N THR A 64 6.64 -11.28 8.00
CA THR A 64 6.76 -11.16 9.45
C THR A 64 5.74 -10.21 10.08
N ASP A 65 4.77 -9.70 9.33
CA ASP A 65 3.67 -8.88 9.88
C ASP A 65 2.69 -9.78 10.67
N PRO A 66 2.52 -9.56 11.99
CA PRO A 66 1.59 -10.34 12.83
C PRO A 66 0.14 -10.33 12.33
N SER A 67 -0.26 -9.32 11.57
CA SER A 67 -1.60 -9.18 11.00
C SER A 67 -1.95 -10.31 10.02
N TYR A 68 -0.95 -11.03 9.48
CA TYR A 68 -1.15 -12.20 8.63
C TYR A 68 -1.20 -13.54 9.37
N ARG A 69 -1.23 -13.54 10.69
CA ARG A 69 -1.38 -14.77 11.47
C ARG A 69 -2.60 -15.57 11.00
N GLY A 70 -2.39 -16.84 10.67
CA GLY A 70 -3.46 -17.73 10.20
C GLY A 70 -3.86 -17.53 8.73
N GLN A 71 -3.14 -16.70 7.96
CA GLN A 71 -3.48 -16.35 6.59
C GLN A 71 -2.47 -16.93 5.58
N ILE A 72 -2.97 -17.37 4.42
CA ILE A 72 -2.13 -17.59 3.22
C ILE A 72 -1.95 -16.26 2.50
N LEU A 73 -0.70 -15.81 2.36
CA LEU A 73 -0.34 -14.61 1.64
C LEU A 73 -0.19 -14.92 0.14
N THR A 74 -0.86 -14.15 -0.71
CA THR A 74 -0.67 -14.19 -2.17
C THR A 74 -0.04 -12.90 -2.65
N LEU A 75 1.16 -12.98 -3.24
CA LEU A 75 1.84 -11.78 -3.73
C LEU A 75 1.37 -11.43 -5.14
N THR A 76 0.98 -10.16 -5.34
CA THR A 76 0.67 -9.61 -6.68
C THR A 76 1.89 -9.36 -7.52
N TYR A 77 3.00 -9.04 -6.88
CA TYR A 77 4.23 -8.83 -7.61
C TYR A 77 4.69 -10.18 -8.16
N PRO A 78 4.85 -10.32 -9.48
CA PRO A 78 4.94 -11.63 -10.10
C PRO A 78 6.25 -12.34 -9.81
N ILE A 79 7.33 -11.61 -9.50
CA ILE A 79 8.69 -12.16 -9.36
C ILE A 79 9.15 -11.97 -7.92
N VAL A 80 9.26 -13.05 -7.15
CA VAL A 80 9.54 -12.97 -5.70
C VAL A 80 10.82 -13.74 -5.36
N GLY A 81 11.62 -13.21 -4.44
CA GLY A 81 12.90 -13.82 -4.01
C GLY A 81 14.15 -13.19 -4.62
N ASN A 82 13.97 -12.26 -5.58
CA ASN A 82 15.04 -11.60 -6.32
C ASN A 82 16.12 -10.91 -5.46
N TYR A 83 15.77 -10.40 -4.28
CA TYR A 83 16.73 -9.78 -3.35
C TYR A 83 17.04 -10.65 -2.12
N GLY A 84 16.65 -11.93 -2.13
CA GLY A 84 16.92 -12.88 -1.06
C GLY A 84 16.29 -12.47 0.27
N VAL A 85 16.83 -12.97 1.37
CA VAL A 85 16.39 -12.63 2.73
C VAL A 85 17.58 -12.03 3.48
N PRO A 86 17.40 -10.88 4.15
CA PRO A 86 18.44 -10.29 4.98
C PRO A 86 18.70 -11.10 6.24
N ASN A 87 19.71 -10.73 7.04
CA ASN A 87 19.92 -11.40 8.32
C ASN A 87 18.72 -11.17 9.26
N THR A 88 17.89 -12.20 9.45
CA THR A 88 16.68 -12.12 10.27
C THR A 88 16.93 -12.31 11.77
N GLN A 89 18.17 -12.59 12.18
CA GLN A 89 18.55 -12.72 13.59
C GLN A 89 19.34 -11.51 14.09
N GLU A 90 19.74 -10.60 13.20
CA GLU A 90 20.40 -9.36 13.59
C GLU A 90 19.46 -8.50 14.44
N LEU A 91 19.92 -8.14 15.64
CA LEU A 91 19.20 -7.26 16.55
C LEU A 91 19.68 -5.83 16.38
N ASP A 92 18.77 -4.87 16.54
CA ASP A 92 19.09 -3.46 16.67
C ASP A 92 19.44 -3.09 18.13
N GLU A 93 19.72 -1.81 18.35
CA GLU A 93 20.07 -1.25 19.67
C GLU A 93 18.97 -1.42 20.73
N LEU A 94 17.72 -1.68 20.32
CA LEU A 94 16.59 -1.93 21.21
C LEU A 94 16.38 -3.41 21.50
N GLY A 95 17.23 -4.28 20.93
CA GLY A 95 17.06 -5.73 21.02
C GLY A 95 15.95 -6.27 20.10
N LEU A 96 15.41 -5.46 19.19
CA LEU A 96 14.42 -5.89 18.20
C LEU A 96 15.11 -6.41 16.96
N LYS A 97 14.50 -7.38 16.26
CA LYS A 97 15.05 -7.89 15.01
C LYS A 97 15.05 -6.81 13.94
N LYS A 98 16.24 -6.39 13.49
CA LYS A 98 16.48 -5.19 12.68
C LYS A 98 15.78 -5.21 11.32
N ASN A 99 15.77 -6.37 10.67
CA ASN A 99 15.37 -6.53 9.27
C ASN A 99 13.97 -7.16 9.09
N VAL A 100 13.23 -7.35 10.18
CA VAL A 100 11.88 -7.97 10.17
C VAL A 100 10.97 -7.30 11.20
N GLU A 101 9.67 -7.47 11.03
CA GLU A 101 8.65 -6.75 11.80
C GLU A 101 8.08 -7.53 12.99
N SER A 102 8.46 -8.81 13.14
CA SER A 102 8.22 -9.59 14.36
C SER A 102 9.25 -10.71 14.50
N ASP A 103 9.17 -11.48 15.59
CA ASP A 103 10.13 -12.54 15.90
C ASP A 103 10.11 -13.74 14.96
N ARG A 104 9.05 -13.91 14.16
CA ARG A 104 8.87 -15.07 13.29
C ARG A 104 8.11 -14.71 12.03
N ILE A 105 8.15 -15.62 11.07
CA ILE A 105 7.22 -15.59 9.94
C ILE A 105 5.80 -15.84 10.48
N GLN A 106 4.87 -14.98 10.10
CA GLN A 106 3.50 -14.96 10.63
C GLN A 106 2.50 -15.57 9.66
N VAL A 107 2.79 -15.51 8.36
CA VAL A 107 1.97 -16.14 7.33
C VAL A 107 1.97 -17.66 7.52
N SER A 108 0.82 -18.28 7.29
CA SER A 108 0.69 -19.74 7.30
C SER A 108 1.17 -20.36 5.99
N GLY A 109 1.15 -19.59 4.89
CA GLY A 109 1.61 -20.03 3.58
C GLY A 109 1.85 -18.84 2.66
N LEU A 110 2.63 -19.06 1.60
CA LEU A 110 2.99 -18.05 0.61
C LEU A 110 2.75 -18.58 -0.81
N LEU A 111 1.95 -17.86 -1.59
CA LEU A 111 1.68 -18.13 -2.99
C LEU A 111 2.26 -17.01 -3.85
N VAL A 112 3.07 -17.38 -4.84
CA VAL A 112 3.70 -16.45 -5.78
C VAL A 112 3.54 -16.94 -7.22
N GLN A 113 3.73 -16.04 -8.18
CA GLN A 113 3.65 -16.42 -9.60
C GLN A 113 4.98 -17.03 -10.06
N ASP A 114 6.08 -16.35 -9.80
CA ASP A 114 7.43 -16.78 -10.12
C ASP A 114 8.35 -16.61 -8.91
N TYR A 115 9.28 -17.54 -8.76
CA TYR A 115 10.24 -17.56 -7.65
C TYR A 115 11.66 -17.51 -8.18
N SER A 116 12.41 -16.49 -7.76
CA SER A 116 13.83 -16.35 -8.08
C SER A 116 14.67 -17.20 -7.12
N SER A 117 15.20 -18.32 -7.62
CA SER A 117 16.12 -19.18 -6.85
C SER A 117 17.45 -18.49 -6.58
N GLU A 118 17.94 -17.76 -7.58
CA GLU A 118 19.11 -16.89 -7.46
C GLU A 118 18.68 -15.51 -6.97
N TYR A 119 19.40 -15.00 -5.98
CA TYR A 119 19.12 -13.70 -5.38
C TYR A 119 20.34 -12.80 -5.48
N THR A 120 20.12 -11.49 -5.59
CA THR A 120 21.19 -10.50 -5.61
C THR A 120 20.76 -9.24 -4.90
N HIS A 121 21.32 -9.02 -3.71
CA HIS A 121 21.19 -7.78 -2.97
C HIS A 121 22.32 -7.71 -1.94
N TRP A 122 22.88 -6.52 -1.72
CA TRP A 122 24.04 -6.34 -0.83
C TRP A 122 23.79 -6.80 0.62
N ASN A 123 22.53 -6.78 1.05
CA ASN A 123 22.10 -7.19 2.40
C ASN A 123 21.59 -8.65 2.46
N ALA A 124 21.59 -9.39 1.35
CA ALA A 124 21.04 -10.75 1.34
C ALA A 124 22.02 -11.77 1.93
N VAL A 125 21.53 -12.67 2.78
CA VAL A 125 22.33 -13.74 3.38
C VAL A 125 21.86 -15.14 3.01
N LYS A 126 20.63 -15.28 2.52
CA LYS A 126 20.04 -16.56 2.09
C LYS A 126 18.88 -16.34 1.12
N SER A 127 18.43 -17.41 0.46
CA SER A 127 17.24 -17.41 -0.38
C SER A 127 15.94 -17.38 0.43
N LEU A 128 14.82 -17.07 -0.23
CA LEU A 128 13.50 -17.04 0.38
C LEU A 128 12.89 -18.46 0.41
N VAL A 129 12.71 -19.02 1.61
CA VAL A 129 12.16 -20.36 1.83
C VAL A 129 11.18 -20.30 3.01
N PRO A 130 9.93 -20.83 2.92
CA PRO A 130 9.26 -21.57 1.82
C PRO A 130 8.19 -20.76 1.05
N ALA A 131 7.98 -21.08 -0.24
CA ALA A 131 6.91 -20.52 -1.08
C ALA A 131 6.39 -21.56 -2.10
N LEU A 132 5.11 -21.47 -2.47
CA LEU A 132 4.57 -22.12 -3.67
C LEU A 132 4.57 -21.15 -4.83
N PHE A 133 5.09 -21.57 -5.98
CA PHE A 133 5.19 -20.73 -7.18
C PHE A 133 4.65 -21.42 -8.44
N GLY A 134 4.58 -20.71 -9.56
CA GLY A 134 3.92 -21.17 -10.78
C GLY A 134 2.39 -21.00 -10.77
N ILE A 135 1.87 -20.17 -9.86
CA ILE A 135 0.44 -19.96 -9.67
C ILE A 135 0.03 -18.65 -10.33
N ASP A 136 -1.10 -18.63 -11.03
CA ASP A 136 -1.66 -17.36 -11.54
C ASP A 136 -2.25 -16.54 -10.37
N THR A 137 -1.41 -15.74 -9.73
CA THR A 137 -1.80 -14.89 -8.59
C THR A 137 -2.76 -13.78 -9.01
N ARG A 138 -2.81 -13.39 -10.30
CA ARG A 138 -3.78 -12.43 -10.83
C ARG A 138 -5.18 -13.07 -10.93
N MET A 139 -5.27 -14.32 -11.36
CA MET A 139 -6.52 -15.08 -11.33
C MET A 139 -7.04 -15.23 -9.90
N LEU A 140 -6.17 -15.62 -8.96
CA LEU A 140 -6.52 -15.71 -7.54
C LEU A 140 -7.05 -14.39 -6.99
N LYS A 141 -6.36 -13.27 -7.27
CA LYS A 141 -6.81 -11.93 -6.89
C LYS A 141 -8.25 -11.66 -7.33
N LYS A 142 -8.58 -11.95 -8.59
CA LYS A 142 -9.93 -11.69 -9.14
C LYS A 142 -10.99 -12.49 -8.38
N ILE A 143 -10.73 -13.78 -8.15
CA ILE A 143 -11.64 -14.66 -7.39
C ILE A 143 -11.91 -14.09 -5.99
N ILE A 144 -10.84 -13.74 -5.26
CA ILE A 144 -10.94 -13.22 -3.90
C ILE A 144 -11.66 -11.87 -3.86
N ARG A 145 -11.36 -10.99 -4.82
CA ARG A 145 -11.99 -9.67 -4.92
C ARG A 145 -13.50 -9.79 -5.12
N ASP A 146 -13.93 -10.65 -6.02
CA ASP A 146 -15.33 -10.75 -6.43
C ASP A 146 -16.19 -11.47 -5.36
N GLN A 147 -15.59 -12.33 -4.53
CA GLN A 147 -16.27 -13.18 -3.55
C GLN A 147 -16.10 -12.72 -2.09
N GLY A 148 -15.16 -11.81 -1.88
CA GLY A 148 -14.81 -11.25 -0.59
C GLY A 148 -13.99 -12.19 0.28
N THR A 149 -14.54 -12.69 1.39
CA THR A 149 -13.81 -13.63 2.26
C THR A 149 -13.92 -15.03 1.68
N VAL A 150 -12.77 -15.63 1.37
CA VAL A 150 -12.65 -16.95 0.75
C VAL A 150 -11.83 -17.80 1.70
N LEU A 151 -12.23 -19.05 1.96
CA LEU A 151 -11.38 -19.99 2.70
C LEU A 151 -10.56 -20.80 1.68
N GLY A 152 -9.34 -21.21 2.05
CA GLY A 152 -8.52 -21.99 1.14
C GLY A 152 -7.37 -22.68 1.85
N LYS A 153 -6.98 -23.83 1.34
CA LYS A 153 -5.92 -24.68 1.91
C LYS A 153 -4.86 -25.02 0.87
N ILE A 154 -3.65 -25.24 1.36
CA ILE A 154 -2.56 -25.86 0.61
C ILE A 154 -2.50 -27.31 1.07
N GLU A 155 -2.72 -28.24 0.15
CA GLU A 155 -2.79 -29.66 0.43
C GLU A 155 -1.71 -30.41 -0.36
N PHE A 156 -0.95 -31.25 0.33
CA PHE A 156 0.03 -32.13 -0.30
C PHE A 156 -0.61 -33.50 -0.55
N ASP A 157 -0.18 -34.17 -1.62
CA ASP A 157 -0.66 -35.52 -1.94
C ASP A 157 -0.46 -36.47 -0.75
N GLY A 158 -1.53 -37.19 -0.39
CA GLY A 158 -1.57 -38.08 0.78
C GLY A 158 -1.70 -37.39 2.15
N GLN A 159 -1.90 -36.06 2.21
CA GLN A 159 -2.05 -35.29 3.45
C GLN A 159 -3.32 -34.43 3.46
N PRO A 160 -4.52 -35.05 3.52
CA PRO A 160 -5.77 -34.29 3.51
C PRO A 160 -5.88 -33.37 4.74
N LEU A 161 -6.31 -32.13 4.52
CA LEU A 161 -6.49 -31.13 5.57
C LEU A 161 -7.96 -30.68 5.67
N GLU A 162 -8.48 -30.56 6.89
CA GLU A 162 -9.76 -29.91 7.14
C GLU A 162 -9.65 -28.38 7.00
N ILE A 163 -10.76 -27.73 6.65
CA ILE A 163 -10.82 -26.27 6.44
C ILE A 163 -11.57 -25.59 7.59
N THR A 164 -10.93 -24.62 8.25
CA THR A 164 -11.48 -23.96 9.44
C THR A 164 -11.17 -22.47 9.47
N ASP A 165 -12.17 -21.62 9.69
CA ASP A 165 -11.96 -20.17 9.73
C ASP A 165 -11.14 -19.72 10.96
N PRO A 166 -9.89 -19.22 10.80
CA PRO A 166 -9.04 -18.77 11.89
C PRO A 166 -9.61 -17.53 12.56
N ASN A 167 -10.50 -16.78 11.90
CA ASN A 167 -11.15 -15.62 12.49
C ASN A 167 -12.15 -16.00 13.60
N GLN A 168 -12.45 -17.29 13.79
CA GLN A 168 -13.22 -17.77 14.94
C GLN A 168 -12.39 -17.85 16.22
N ARG A 169 -11.05 -17.81 16.11
CA ARG A 169 -10.12 -17.87 17.22
C ARG A 169 -9.63 -16.47 17.57
N ASN A 170 -9.26 -16.25 18.83
CA ASN A 170 -8.62 -15.00 19.25
C ASN A 170 -7.16 -14.97 18.79
N LEU A 171 -6.94 -14.55 17.54
CA LEU A 171 -5.61 -14.51 16.93
C LEU A 171 -4.67 -13.50 17.63
N VAL A 172 -5.22 -12.44 18.23
CA VAL A 172 -4.46 -11.47 19.02
C VAL A 172 -3.75 -12.16 20.18
N ALA A 173 -4.44 -13.05 20.89
CA ALA A 173 -3.85 -13.80 22.00
C ALA A 173 -2.70 -14.74 21.57
N GLU A 174 -2.65 -15.16 20.30
CA GLU A 174 -1.56 -16.01 19.78
C GLU A 174 -0.28 -15.24 19.45
N VAL A 175 -0.41 -13.96 19.10
CA VAL A 175 0.71 -13.12 18.66
C VAL A 175 1.17 -12.15 19.74
N SER A 176 0.29 -11.77 20.66
CA SER A 176 0.61 -10.91 21.81
C SER A 176 1.72 -11.53 22.65
N THR A 177 2.62 -10.64 23.10
CA THR A 177 3.61 -10.92 24.13
C THR A 177 2.97 -11.52 25.38
N LYS A 178 3.75 -12.31 26.11
CA LYS A 178 3.32 -12.99 27.35
C LYS A 178 3.74 -12.25 28.60
N ASP A 179 4.81 -11.48 28.51
CA ASP A 179 5.41 -10.74 29.62
C ASP A 179 5.61 -9.29 29.22
N ILE A 180 5.60 -8.40 30.21
CA ILE A 180 5.83 -6.97 29.99
C ILE A 180 7.29 -6.75 29.59
N GLN A 181 7.49 -6.01 28.49
CA GLN A 181 8.81 -5.65 27.99
C GLN A 181 8.95 -4.13 27.95
N VAL A 182 10.16 -3.62 28.20
CA VAL A 182 10.44 -2.18 28.23
C VAL A 182 11.52 -1.83 27.22
N PHE A 183 11.21 -0.89 26.32
CA PHE A 183 12.12 -0.40 25.27
C PHE A 183 12.37 1.10 25.44
N GLY A 184 13.58 1.57 25.08
CA GLY A 184 13.93 2.98 25.21
C GLY A 184 14.04 3.44 26.67
N LYS A 185 14.54 2.57 27.56
CA LYS A 185 14.62 2.84 29.00
C LYS A 185 15.35 4.15 29.29
N GLY A 186 14.77 4.99 30.14
CA GLY A 186 15.30 6.31 30.50
C GLY A 186 14.76 7.46 29.65
N ASN A 187 13.96 7.17 28.62
CA ASN A 187 13.24 8.21 27.89
C ASN A 187 12.17 8.89 28.79
N PRO A 188 11.91 10.19 28.59
CA PRO A 188 11.11 11.00 29.52
C PRO A 188 9.60 10.75 29.47
N ILE A 189 9.08 10.10 28.42
CA ILE A 189 7.64 9.91 28.22
C ILE A 189 7.31 8.44 28.36
N LYS A 190 6.50 8.07 29.35
CA LYS A 190 6.09 6.67 29.55
C LYS A 190 4.87 6.35 28.68
N VAL A 191 5.06 5.50 27.68
CA VAL A 191 3.97 5.03 26.80
C VAL A 191 3.69 3.56 27.07
N VAL A 192 2.46 3.23 27.44
CA VAL A 192 1.99 1.84 27.46
C VAL A 192 1.52 1.48 26.06
N ALA A 193 2.18 0.49 25.45
CA ALA A 193 1.80 -0.06 24.16
C ALA A 193 1.14 -1.43 24.36
N VAL A 194 -0.14 -1.54 24.04
CA VAL A 194 -0.87 -2.80 24.10
C VAL A 194 -0.54 -3.63 22.87
N ASP A 195 0.04 -4.80 23.09
CA ASP A 195 0.42 -5.71 22.02
C ASP A 195 -0.77 -6.49 21.49
N CYS A 196 -1.34 -6.03 20.39
CA CYS A 196 -2.34 -6.78 19.64
C CYS A 196 -1.74 -7.62 18.49
N GLY A 197 -0.41 -7.74 18.41
CA GLY A 197 0.32 -8.11 17.21
C GLY A 197 1.12 -6.92 16.67
N ILE A 198 1.80 -6.22 17.57
CA ILE A 198 2.57 -5.01 17.25
C ILE A 198 3.69 -5.32 16.27
N LYS A 199 3.91 -4.41 15.32
CA LYS A 199 5.09 -4.44 14.46
C LYS A 199 6.26 -3.75 15.13
N HIS A 200 7.47 -4.31 14.96
CA HIS A 200 8.69 -3.74 15.55
C HIS A 200 8.90 -2.26 15.20
N ASN A 201 8.54 -1.81 13.99
CA ASN A 201 8.75 -0.43 13.61
C ASN A 201 7.89 0.58 14.41
N ILE A 202 6.75 0.15 14.97
CA ILE A 202 5.96 0.99 15.89
C ILE A 202 6.78 1.31 17.14
N ILE A 203 7.42 0.29 17.74
CA ILE A 203 8.25 0.46 18.93
C ILE A 203 9.43 1.38 18.62
N ARG A 204 10.11 1.15 17.48
CA ARG A 204 11.23 2.00 17.04
C ARG A 204 10.81 3.46 16.90
N LEU A 205 9.67 3.74 16.28
CA LEU A 205 9.19 5.09 16.09
C LEU A 205 8.80 5.74 17.42
N LEU A 206 8.09 5.04 18.31
CA LEU A 206 7.78 5.57 19.64
C LEU A 206 9.06 5.92 20.42
N VAL A 207 10.05 5.03 20.45
CA VAL A 207 11.34 5.26 21.12
C VAL A 207 12.11 6.42 20.48
N LYS A 208 12.16 6.49 19.15
CA LYS A 208 12.78 7.60 18.38
C LYS A 208 12.17 8.96 18.74
N HIS A 209 10.87 9.01 19.06
CA HIS A 209 10.19 10.24 19.48
C HIS A 209 10.28 10.52 20.99
N GLY A 210 11.12 9.77 21.72
CA GLY A 210 11.43 9.99 23.13
C GLY A 210 10.46 9.30 24.10
N ALA A 211 9.82 8.21 23.68
CA ALA A 211 9.02 7.37 24.57
C ALA A 211 9.85 6.23 25.20
N GLU A 212 9.67 6.00 26.49
CA GLU A 212 9.94 4.72 27.13
C GLU A 212 8.70 3.85 26.94
N VAL A 213 8.83 2.82 26.11
CA VAL A 213 7.71 1.99 25.67
C VAL A 213 7.58 0.76 26.56
N HIS A 214 6.47 0.68 27.29
CA HIS A 214 6.07 -0.48 28.08
C HIS A 214 5.13 -1.31 27.23
N LEU A 215 5.67 -2.33 26.55
CA LEU A 215 4.90 -3.27 25.76
C LEU A 215 4.22 -4.26 26.70
N VAL A 216 2.89 -4.28 26.69
CA VAL A 216 2.07 -5.11 27.59
C VAL A 216 1.23 -6.12 26.81
N PRO A 217 0.90 -7.28 27.41
CA PRO A 217 -0.04 -8.24 26.82
C PRO A 217 -1.40 -7.61 26.49
N TRP A 218 -2.08 -8.15 25.47
CA TRP A 218 -3.38 -7.67 25.00
C TRP A 218 -4.49 -7.62 26.07
N ASP A 219 -4.41 -8.48 27.09
CA ASP A 219 -5.37 -8.63 28.18
C ASP A 219 -4.94 -7.96 29.48
N GLN A 220 -3.84 -7.21 29.46
CA GLN A 220 -3.33 -6.48 30.62
C GLN A 220 -4.38 -5.50 31.18
N ASP A 221 -4.53 -5.48 32.51
CA ASP A 221 -5.35 -4.49 33.21
C ASP A 221 -4.68 -3.11 33.13
N LEU A 222 -5.19 -2.28 32.22
CA LEU A 222 -4.67 -0.94 31.92
C LEU A 222 -5.03 0.09 33.01
N VAL A 223 -6.06 -0.17 33.83
CA VAL A 223 -6.56 0.78 34.83
C VAL A 223 -5.56 0.97 35.97
N ARG A 224 -4.74 -0.05 36.23
CA ARG A 224 -3.73 -0.05 37.31
C ARG A 224 -2.38 0.52 36.88
N LEU A 225 -2.21 0.84 35.61
CA LEU A 225 -0.94 1.30 35.08
C LEU A 225 -0.91 2.83 35.02
N GLU A 226 0.17 3.42 35.48
CA GLU A 226 0.46 4.83 35.26
C GLU A 226 1.24 5.00 33.95
N TYR A 227 0.78 5.90 33.09
CA TYR A 227 1.39 6.22 31.81
C TYR A 227 1.02 7.64 31.36
N ASP A 228 1.88 8.23 30.52
CA ASP A 228 1.63 9.53 29.89
C ASP A 228 0.83 9.38 28.59
N GLY A 229 0.95 8.22 27.93
CA GLY A 229 0.19 7.88 26.74
C GLY A 229 -0.12 6.39 26.62
N LEU A 230 -1.27 6.08 26.01
CA LEU A 230 -1.69 4.73 25.68
C LEU A 230 -1.68 4.56 24.16
N PHE A 231 -0.98 3.53 23.68
CA PHE A 231 -0.95 3.15 22.27
C PHE A 231 -1.51 1.73 22.13
N ILE A 232 -2.44 1.51 21.20
CA ILE A 232 -2.98 0.19 20.88
C ILE A 232 -2.51 -0.15 19.48
N SER A 233 -1.79 -1.27 19.33
CA SER A 233 -1.19 -1.64 18.06
C SER A 233 -2.19 -2.21 17.06
N ASN A 234 -1.72 -2.41 15.83
CA ASN A 234 -2.35 -3.30 14.87
C ASN A 234 -2.39 -4.75 15.38
N GLY A 235 -3.14 -5.60 14.67
CA GLY A 235 -3.25 -7.01 15.02
C GLY A 235 -4.04 -7.85 14.01
N PRO A 236 -3.93 -9.19 14.10
CA PRO A 236 -4.73 -10.12 13.31
C PRO A 236 -6.13 -10.35 13.89
N GLY A 237 -7.02 -10.84 13.04
CA GLY A 237 -8.31 -11.41 13.45
C GLY A 237 -9.43 -10.40 13.66
N ASP A 238 -10.50 -10.88 14.29
CA ASP A 238 -11.72 -10.12 14.53
C ASP A 238 -11.60 -9.34 15.86
N PRO A 239 -11.67 -7.99 15.84
CA PRO A 239 -11.55 -7.19 17.05
C PRO A 239 -12.69 -7.45 18.05
N SER A 240 -13.84 -8.01 17.64
CA SER A 240 -14.94 -8.33 18.57
C SER A 240 -14.59 -9.46 19.56
N LEU A 241 -13.55 -10.25 19.26
CA LEU A 241 -13.10 -11.36 20.11
C LEU A 241 -12.19 -10.92 21.25
N VAL A 242 -11.61 -9.71 21.21
CA VAL A 242 -10.74 -9.17 22.28
C VAL A 242 -11.54 -8.42 23.35
N LYS A 243 -12.52 -9.12 23.95
CA LYS A 243 -13.47 -8.54 24.92
C LYS A 243 -12.80 -7.85 26.11
N THR A 244 -11.75 -8.46 26.66
CA THR A 244 -11.00 -7.89 27.80
C THR A 244 -10.40 -6.54 27.45
N LEU A 245 -9.77 -6.42 26.28
CA LEU A 245 -9.19 -5.16 25.83
C LEU A 245 -10.27 -4.09 25.60
N ILE A 246 -11.37 -4.46 24.93
CA ILE A 246 -12.53 -3.58 24.70
C ILE A 246 -13.04 -3.02 26.03
N GLN A 247 -13.14 -3.86 27.07
CA GLN A 247 -13.56 -3.47 28.41
C GLN A 247 -12.53 -2.54 29.08
N ASN A 248 -11.25 -2.90 29.05
CA ASN A 248 -10.17 -2.15 29.70
C ASN A 248 -10.00 -0.74 29.11
N VAL A 249 -10.21 -0.61 27.81
CA VAL A 249 -9.94 0.64 27.09
C VAL A 249 -11.07 1.67 27.31
N SER A 250 -12.27 1.29 27.77
CA SER A 250 -13.44 2.18 28.04
C SER A 250 -13.78 3.21 26.93
N LEU A 251 -13.09 3.11 25.80
CA LEU A 251 -13.08 3.93 24.60
C LEU A 251 -13.64 3.16 23.41
N ALA A 252 -14.17 1.95 23.65
CA ALA A 252 -15.11 1.34 22.72
C ALA A 252 -16.24 2.35 22.58
N ALA A 253 -16.17 3.15 21.50
CA ALA A 253 -17.09 4.24 21.24
C ALA A 253 -18.54 3.73 21.10
N GLY A 254 -18.79 2.43 21.21
CA GLY A 254 -20.07 1.82 20.85
C GLY A 254 -20.25 1.72 19.33
N ALA A 255 -19.24 2.12 18.56
CA ALA A 255 -19.22 1.96 17.12
C ALA A 255 -19.15 0.48 16.73
N GLN A 256 -19.89 0.11 15.70
CA GLN A 256 -19.95 -1.24 15.19
C GLN A 256 -18.78 -1.51 14.23
N SER A 257 -18.07 -2.62 14.46
CA SER A 257 -17.09 -3.15 13.51
C SER A 257 -17.77 -4.12 12.56
N TYR A 258 -17.37 -4.12 11.29
CA TYR A 258 -17.87 -5.06 10.29
C TYR A 258 -16.75 -5.62 9.42
N LYS A 259 -16.95 -6.84 8.91
CA LYS A 259 -16.00 -7.48 8.00
C LYS A 259 -16.14 -6.88 6.60
N LEU A 260 -15.05 -6.39 6.03
CA LEU A 260 -15.06 -5.76 4.72
C LEU A 260 -15.26 -6.79 3.60
N PRO A 261 -16.14 -6.54 2.62
CA PRO A 261 -16.25 -7.35 1.40
C PRO A 261 -14.93 -7.43 0.66
N MET A 262 -14.19 -6.32 0.52
CA MET A 262 -12.81 -6.27 0.05
C MET A 262 -11.96 -5.61 1.15
N GLY A 263 -10.99 -6.33 1.70
CA GLY A 263 -10.14 -5.73 2.74
C GLY A 263 -9.10 -4.81 2.12
N ASN A 264 -8.77 -3.69 2.77
CA ASN A 264 -7.78 -2.75 2.26
C ASN A 264 -6.39 -3.27 2.64
N ARG A 265 -5.71 -3.87 1.66
CA ARG A 265 -4.41 -4.53 1.85
C ARG A 265 -3.47 -4.16 0.72
N GLY A 266 -2.61 -3.18 0.95
CA GLY A 266 -1.63 -2.75 -0.03
C GLY A 266 -0.93 -1.44 0.34
N GLN A 267 0.24 -1.25 -0.27
CA GLN A 267 1.12 -0.11 -0.04
C GLN A 267 0.72 1.15 -0.83
N ASN A 268 -0.25 1.02 -1.75
CA ASN A 268 -0.69 2.09 -2.65
C ASN A 268 -2.15 2.51 -2.43
N GLN A 269 -2.73 2.15 -1.28
CA GLN A 269 -4.03 2.68 -0.92
C GLN A 269 -3.88 4.20 -0.71
N PRO A 270 -4.85 5.02 -1.15
CA PRO A 270 -4.85 6.47 -0.89
C PRO A 270 -4.93 6.78 0.62
N VAL A 271 -5.02 5.73 1.45
CA VAL A 271 -4.60 5.63 2.84
C VAL A 271 -4.03 4.21 3.09
N VAL A 272 -2.70 4.02 3.27
CA VAL A 272 -1.96 2.72 3.22
C VAL A 272 -2.44 1.67 4.22
N ASN A 273 -2.93 0.49 3.82
CA ASN A 273 -3.64 -0.35 4.79
C ASN A 273 -3.32 -1.85 4.70
N ASN A 274 -3.52 -2.58 5.80
CA ASN A 274 -3.53 -4.04 5.89
C ASN A 274 -4.59 -4.56 6.89
N HIS A 275 -5.88 -4.39 6.58
CA HIS A 275 -6.97 -4.83 7.46
C HIS A 275 -8.12 -5.55 6.72
N GLY A 276 -8.89 -6.33 7.48
CA GLY A 276 -10.08 -7.06 6.99
C GLY A 276 -11.40 -6.59 7.60
N TYR A 277 -11.35 -5.69 8.59
CA TYR A 277 -12.49 -5.20 9.36
C TYR A 277 -12.45 -3.69 9.41
N GLY A 278 -13.58 -3.02 9.16
CA GLY A 278 -13.73 -1.57 9.25
C GLY A 278 -14.64 -1.15 10.39
N ILE A 279 -14.64 0.15 10.69
CA ILE A 279 -15.57 0.78 11.63
C ILE A 279 -16.66 1.50 10.84
N ASP A 280 -17.92 1.27 11.19
CA ASP A 280 -19.04 1.97 10.58
C ASP A 280 -19.10 3.42 11.10
N SER A 281 -18.94 4.38 10.18
CA SER A 281 -18.94 5.82 10.51
C SER A 281 -20.32 6.31 10.95
N GLU A 282 -21.41 5.67 10.52
CA GLU A 282 -22.77 6.05 10.90
C GLU A 282 -23.11 5.60 12.33
N SER A 283 -22.48 4.52 12.79
CA SER A 283 -22.61 4.01 14.16
C SER A 283 -21.82 4.79 15.21
N LEU A 284 -21.10 5.86 14.82
CA LEU A 284 -20.28 6.63 15.76
C LEU A 284 -21.16 7.38 16.77
N PRO A 285 -20.86 7.29 18.08
CA PRO A 285 -21.61 7.99 19.10
C PRO A 285 -21.34 9.51 19.05
N PRO A 286 -22.16 10.31 19.75
CA PRO A 286 -21.90 11.73 19.93
C PRO A 286 -20.49 12.03 20.48
N GLY A 287 -19.81 13.01 19.88
CA GLY A 287 -18.46 13.43 20.26
C GLY A 287 -17.31 12.69 19.58
N TRP A 288 -17.63 11.75 18.68
CA TRP A 288 -16.68 11.13 17.76
C TRP A 288 -16.94 11.59 16.33
N SER A 289 -15.88 11.61 15.52
CA SER A 289 -15.96 11.99 14.11
C SER A 289 -14.96 11.21 13.28
N PRO A 290 -15.29 10.86 12.02
CA PRO A 290 -14.31 10.33 11.08
C PRO A 290 -13.17 11.33 10.86
N ARG A 291 -11.93 10.83 10.82
CA ARG A 291 -10.73 11.64 10.57
C ARG A 291 -10.13 11.40 9.21
N PHE A 292 -10.09 10.13 8.80
CA PHE A 292 -9.58 9.68 7.51
C PHE A 292 -10.66 8.84 6.84
N ILE A 293 -10.75 8.96 5.52
CA ILE A 293 -11.70 8.25 4.68
C ILE A 293 -10.93 7.76 3.45
N SER A 294 -11.15 6.51 3.08
CA SER A 294 -10.57 5.95 1.87
C SER A 294 -11.17 6.61 0.63
N ALA A 295 -10.32 7.12 -0.26
CA ALA A 295 -10.76 7.72 -1.52
C ALA A 295 -11.25 6.68 -2.55
N ASN A 296 -10.94 5.39 -2.35
CA ASN A 296 -11.33 4.32 -3.26
C ASN A 296 -12.77 3.83 -3.03
N ASP A 297 -13.17 3.70 -1.78
CA ASP A 297 -14.42 3.03 -1.39
C ASP A 297 -15.23 3.77 -0.31
N GLY A 298 -14.75 4.92 0.18
CA GLY A 298 -15.44 5.73 1.18
C GLY A 298 -15.43 5.14 2.59
N THR A 299 -14.71 4.05 2.83
CA THR A 299 -14.65 3.42 4.16
C THR A 299 -13.90 4.27 5.19
N ASN A 300 -14.22 4.07 6.47
CA ASN A 300 -13.55 4.76 7.56
C ASN A 300 -12.10 4.30 7.69
N GLU A 301 -11.18 5.26 7.76
CA GLU A 301 -9.75 4.99 7.89
C GLU A 301 -9.14 5.56 9.18
N GLY A 302 -10.00 5.96 10.12
CA GLY A 302 -9.59 6.54 11.39
C GLY A 302 -10.68 7.43 11.97
N ILE A 303 -10.74 7.47 13.29
CA ILE A 303 -11.70 8.28 14.06
C ILE A 303 -10.96 9.16 15.05
N MET A 304 -11.63 10.23 15.48
CA MET A 304 -11.12 11.08 16.54
C MET A 304 -12.23 11.56 17.46
N ARG A 305 -11.89 11.82 18.72
CA ARG A 305 -12.78 12.47 19.67
C ARG A 305 -12.63 13.99 19.56
N SER A 306 -13.75 14.71 19.63
CA SER A 306 -13.73 16.19 19.49
C SER A 306 -13.07 16.90 20.69
N THR A 307 -13.15 16.31 21.88
CA THR A 307 -12.77 16.99 23.15
C THR A 307 -11.65 16.31 23.95
N LYS A 308 -11.26 15.08 23.61
CA LYS A 308 -10.13 14.38 24.26
C LYS A 308 -9.05 14.10 23.23
N PRO A 309 -7.78 13.97 23.65
CA PRO A 309 -6.66 13.64 22.78
C PRO A 309 -6.67 12.15 22.38
N VAL A 310 -7.75 11.70 21.75
CA VAL A 310 -7.90 10.32 21.27
C VAL A 310 -8.19 10.34 19.78
N PHE A 311 -7.30 9.71 19.01
CA PHE A 311 -7.45 9.49 17.59
C PHE A 311 -6.96 8.10 17.21
N THR A 312 -7.40 7.61 16.07
CA THR A 312 -6.97 6.35 15.50
C THR A 312 -6.62 6.53 14.03
N ALA A 313 -5.81 5.61 13.52
CA ALA A 313 -5.60 5.37 12.11
C ALA A 313 -5.90 3.89 11.88
N GLN A 314 -6.67 3.58 10.85
CA GLN A 314 -6.94 2.20 10.44
C GLN A 314 -5.77 1.63 9.62
N PHE A 315 -5.01 2.51 9.00
CA PHE A 315 -3.76 2.28 8.31
C PHE A 315 -2.55 2.15 9.25
N HIS A 316 -1.40 1.83 8.67
CA HIS A 316 -0.13 1.59 9.36
C HIS A 316 0.87 2.74 9.13
N PRO A 317 0.90 3.78 9.98
CA PRO A 317 1.77 4.94 9.78
C PRO A 317 3.25 4.62 9.98
N GLU A 318 3.56 3.51 10.66
CA GLU A 318 4.92 3.00 10.80
C GLU A 318 5.47 2.42 9.49
N ALA A 319 4.60 2.12 8.52
CA ALA A 319 4.96 1.52 7.25
C ALA A 319 5.88 0.29 7.38
N LYS A 320 7.16 0.42 7.06
CA LYS A 320 8.13 -0.67 6.89
C LYS A 320 7.72 -1.68 5.81
N GLY A 321 7.85 -1.20 4.59
CA GLY A 321 7.48 -1.87 3.35
C GLY A 321 6.60 -0.98 2.47
N GLY A 322 5.78 -0.12 3.09
CA GLY A 322 4.97 0.91 2.42
C GLY A 322 5.58 2.32 2.50
N PRO A 323 4.88 3.36 1.99
CA PRO A 323 5.36 4.73 2.02
C PRO A 323 5.29 5.33 3.45
N THR A 324 6.19 6.26 3.75
CA THR A 324 6.37 6.87 5.07
C THR A 324 5.57 8.16 5.27
N ASP A 325 4.61 8.44 4.39
CA ASP A 325 3.90 9.71 4.26
C ASP A 325 3.07 10.10 5.50
N THR A 326 2.80 9.13 6.38
CA THR A 326 1.96 9.32 7.56
C THR A 326 2.70 9.16 8.90
N GLU A 327 4.05 9.10 8.89
CA GLU A 327 4.88 9.03 10.11
C GLU A 327 4.59 10.19 11.08
N PHE A 328 4.13 11.35 10.57
CA PHE A 328 3.73 12.51 11.37
C PHE A 328 2.67 12.21 12.45
N LEU A 329 1.95 11.08 12.37
CA LEU A 329 1.00 10.68 13.41
C LEU A 329 1.70 10.32 14.72
N PHE A 330 2.94 9.83 14.68
CA PHE A 330 3.75 9.61 15.88
C PHE A 330 4.18 10.94 16.53
N ASP A 331 4.59 11.92 15.71
CA ASP A 331 4.85 13.29 16.17
C ASP A 331 3.61 13.90 16.83
N ALA A 332 2.45 13.74 16.19
CA ALA A 332 1.18 14.24 16.70
C ALA A 332 0.80 13.59 18.04
N PHE A 333 0.98 12.27 18.17
CA PHE A 333 0.74 11.52 19.41
C PHE A 333 1.60 12.04 20.56
N VAL A 334 2.93 12.10 20.37
CA VAL A 334 3.86 12.59 21.40
C VAL A 334 3.61 14.06 21.72
N SER A 335 3.27 14.87 20.73
CA SER A 335 2.92 16.28 20.93
C SER A 335 1.64 16.45 21.77
N LEU A 336 0.64 15.57 21.64
CA LEU A 336 -0.54 15.60 22.50
C LEU A 336 -0.19 15.29 23.95
N ILE A 337 0.68 14.30 24.18
CA ILE A 337 1.14 13.95 25.53
C ILE A 337 1.83 15.16 26.17
N ARG A 338 2.76 15.80 25.46
CA ARG A 338 3.50 16.97 25.96
C ARG A 338 2.60 18.19 26.24
N LYS A 339 1.58 18.42 25.42
CA LYS A 339 0.63 19.54 25.59
C LYS A 339 -0.42 19.26 26.67
N GLY A 340 -0.64 18.01 27.06
CA GLY A 340 -1.63 17.63 28.06
C GLY A 340 -3.03 18.19 27.76
N LYS A 341 -3.64 18.88 28.74
CA LYS A 341 -5.01 19.41 28.65
C LYS A 341 -5.19 20.54 27.62
N GLU A 342 -4.12 21.17 27.16
CA GLU A 342 -4.16 22.25 26.17
C GLU A 342 -4.06 21.72 24.73
N GLY A 343 -3.70 20.44 24.56
CA GLY A 343 -3.55 19.81 23.25
C GLY A 343 -4.89 19.38 22.66
N SER A 344 -5.23 19.93 21.49
CA SER A 344 -6.28 19.35 20.63
C SER A 344 -5.67 18.63 19.44
N ILE A 345 -6.36 17.61 18.92
CA ILE A 345 -5.91 16.85 17.74
C ILE A 345 -5.71 17.78 16.54
N ALA A 346 -6.59 18.76 16.35
CA ALA A 346 -6.46 19.77 15.30
C ALA A 346 -5.19 20.63 15.45
N SER A 347 -4.68 20.84 16.68
CA SER A 347 -3.51 21.67 16.95
C SER A 347 -2.17 20.97 16.72
N VAL A 348 -2.15 19.65 16.64
CA VAL A 348 -0.93 18.83 16.47
C VAL A 348 -0.82 18.22 15.08
N MET A 349 -1.91 18.21 14.32
CA MET A 349 -1.94 17.69 12.96
C MET A 349 -1.36 18.72 11.98
N PRO A 350 -0.73 18.27 10.88
CA PRO A 350 -0.28 19.16 9.82
C PRO A 350 -1.42 20.06 9.32
N LYS A 351 -1.13 21.35 9.14
CA LYS A 351 -2.10 22.29 8.57
C LYS A 351 -2.36 21.92 7.12
N LYS A 352 -3.63 21.97 6.71
CA LYS A 352 -3.98 21.78 5.29
C LYS A 352 -3.25 22.84 4.45
N PRO A 353 -2.55 22.45 3.38
CA PRO A 353 -1.94 23.41 2.48
C PRO A 353 -3.05 24.28 1.86
N VAL A 354 -2.73 25.55 1.64
CA VAL A 354 -3.64 26.45 0.94
C VAL A 354 -3.64 26.05 -0.53
N VAL A 355 -4.73 25.42 -0.98
CA VAL A 355 -4.91 25.07 -2.39
C VAL A 355 -5.29 26.36 -3.13
N PRO A 356 -4.52 26.80 -4.15
CA PRO A 356 -4.87 27.98 -4.92
C PRO A 356 -6.22 27.78 -5.60
N GLN A 357 -7.00 28.86 -5.73
CA GLN A 357 -8.25 28.80 -6.46
C GLN A 357 -8.00 28.38 -7.90
N ARG A 358 -8.92 27.57 -8.45
CA ARG A 358 -8.85 27.13 -9.83
C ARG A 358 -8.85 28.36 -10.75
N ILE A 359 -7.79 28.50 -11.54
CA ILE A 359 -7.65 29.61 -12.49
C ILE A 359 -8.75 29.49 -13.54
N GLN A 360 -9.43 30.61 -13.84
CA GLN A 360 -10.40 30.66 -14.93
C GLN A 360 -9.63 30.88 -16.24
N VAL A 361 -9.63 29.85 -17.08
CA VAL A 361 -8.99 29.83 -18.39
C VAL A 361 -10.06 29.46 -19.41
N SER A 362 -10.09 30.12 -20.56
CA SER A 362 -11.04 29.81 -21.63
C SER A 362 -10.34 29.25 -22.87
N LYS A 363 -9.11 29.72 -23.14
CA LYS A 363 -8.29 29.28 -24.26
C LYS A 363 -6.84 29.02 -23.83
N VAL A 364 -6.31 27.86 -24.22
CA VAL A 364 -4.93 27.45 -23.94
C VAL A 364 -4.15 27.26 -25.23
N LEU A 365 -2.94 27.80 -25.26
CA LEU A 365 -1.94 27.52 -26.30
C LEU A 365 -1.03 26.38 -25.83
N VAL A 366 -1.02 25.27 -26.56
CA VAL A 366 -0.15 24.12 -26.33
C VAL A 366 1.01 24.17 -27.31
N LEU A 367 2.24 24.15 -26.79
CA LEU A 367 3.45 24.01 -27.59
C LEU A 367 3.79 22.53 -27.73
N GLY A 368 3.77 22.03 -28.97
CA GLY A 368 4.07 20.64 -29.30
C GLY A 368 5.57 20.32 -29.25
N SER A 369 5.93 19.15 -29.78
CA SER A 369 7.31 18.65 -29.83
C SER A 369 8.23 19.45 -30.76
N GLY A 370 7.66 20.11 -31.77
CA GLY A 370 8.42 20.79 -32.82
C GLY A 370 8.97 19.79 -33.85
N GLY A 371 10.14 20.07 -34.42
CA GLY A 371 10.81 19.13 -35.32
C GLY A 371 11.43 17.95 -34.57
N LEU A 372 11.55 16.79 -35.22
CA LEU A 372 12.24 15.63 -34.65
C LEU A 372 13.75 15.90 -34.57
N SER A 373 14.31 15.87 -33.37
CA SER A 373 15.76 15.93 -33.13
C SER A 373 16.24 14.66 -32.43
N ILE A 374 17.50 14.25 -32.65
CA ILE A 374 18.08 13.11 -31.93
C ILE A 374 18.01 13.41 -30.43
N GLY A 375 17.37 12.53 -29.66
CA GLY A 375 17.09 12.72 -28.23
C GLY A 375 15.70 13.28 -27.90
N HIS A 376 14.96 13.79 -28.90
CA HIS A 376 13.54 14.16 -28.76
C HIS A 376 12.69 13.24 -29.66
N ALA A 377 12.21 12.15 -29.07
CA ALA A 377 11.36 11.18 -29.75
C ALA A 377 9.87 11.61 -29.74
N GLY A 378 9.01 10.84 -30.42
CA GLY A 378 7.56 11.05 -30.47
C GLY A 378 6.80 10.89 -29.14
N GLU A 379 7.49 10.77 -28.01
CA GLU A 379 6.87 10.75 -26.67
C GLU A 379 6.10 12.05 -26.38
N PHE A 380 6.63 13.18 -26.84
CA PHE A 380 6.01 14.49 -26.67
C PHE A 380 4.77 14.67 -27.57
N ASP A 381 4.71 13.96 -28.70
CA ASP A 381 3.51 13.93 -29.53
C ASP A 381 2.34 13.26 -28.78
N TYR A 382 2.62 12.19 -28.03
CA TYR A 382 1.61 11.52 -27.20
C TYR A 382 1.21 12.36 -25.97
N SER A 383 2.20 12.90 -25.26
CA SER A 383 1.99 13.69 -24.03
C SER A 383 1.18 14.96 -24.31
N GLY A 384 1.53 15.71 -25.36
CA GLY A 384 0.77 16.87 -25.79
C GLY A 384 -0.65 16.53 -26.25
N SER A 385 -0.85 15.36 -26.89
CA SER A 385 -2.19 14.88 -27.26
C SER A 385 -3.08 14.57 -26.04
N GLN A 386 -2.49 14.02 -24.96
CA GLN A 386 -3.22 13.80 -23.70
C GLN A 386 -3.58 15.12 -23.02
N ALA A 387 -2.70 16.12 -23.08
CA ALA A 387 -2.99 17.45 -22.56
C ALA A 387 -4.17 18.10 -23.31
N ILE A 388 -4.21 18.02 -24.64
CA ILE A 388 -5.35 18.49 -25.44
C ILE A 388 -6.62 17.79 -24.99
N LYS A 389 -6.60 16.46 -24.82
CA LYS A 389 -7.75 15.69 -24.36
C LYS A 389 -8.28 16.20 -23.02
N ALA A 390 -7.40 16.35 -22.03
CA ALA A 390 -7.76 16.82 -20.68
C ALA A 390 -8.37 18.23 -20.72
N MET A 391 -7.80 19.14 -21.52
CA MET A 391 -8.32 20.49 -21.68
C MET A 391 -9.72 20.50 -22.32
N LYS A 392 -9.97 19.63 -23.30
CA LYS A 392 -11.29 19.53 -23.94
C LYS A 392 -12.35 18.90 -23.03
N GLU A 393 -11.97 17.92 -22.20
CA GLU A 393 -12.86 17.36 -21.17
C GLU A 393 -13.31 18.45 -20.17
N GLU A 394 -12.47 19.47 -19.95
CA GLU A 394 -12.78 20.65 -19.13
C GLU A 394 -13.36 21.84 -19.92
N ASN A 395 -13.81 21.62 -21.17
CA ASN A 395 -14.41 22.63 -22.06
C ASN A 395 -13.51 23.83 -22.41
N LEU A 396 -12.20 23.65 -22.40
CA LEU A 396 -11.24 24.69 -22.82
C LEU A 396 -11.03 24.64 -24.34
N LYS A 397 -10.90 25.82 -24.96
CA LYS A 397 -10.43 25.92 -26.35
C LYS A 397 -8.93 25.68 -26.40
N VAL A 398 -8.49 24.83 -27.31
CA VAL A 398 -7.07 24.45 -27.42
C VAL A 398 -6.51 24.86 -28.77
N VAL A 399 -5.43 25.63 -28.74
CA VAL A 399 -4.60 25.97 -29.89
C VAL A 399 -3.31 25.19 -29.80
N LEU A 400 -2.89 24.53 -30.88
CA LEU A 400 -1.64 23.77 -30.94
C LEU A 400 -0.67 24.42 -31.92
N ILE A 401 0.59 24.55 -31.52
CA ILE A 401 1.72 24.80 -32.45
C ILE A 401 2.57 23.54 -32.53
N ASN A 402 2.69 22.96 -33.72
CA ASN A 402 3.64 21.86 -33.97
C ASN A 402 4.06 21.84 -35.44
N ALA A 403 5.35 22.02 -35.72
CA ALA A 403 5.91 21.99 -37.07
C ALA A 403 5.90 20.59 -37.72
N ASN A 404 5.84 19.51 -36.92
CA ASN A 404 5.86 18.15 -37.43
C ASN A 404 4.48 17.74 -37.95
N ILE A 405 4.28 17.85 -39.27
CA ILE A 405 3.06 17.45 -39.96
C ILE A 405 2.72 15.95 -39.83
N ALA A 406 3.71 15.11 -39.51
CA ALA A 406 3.53 13.67 -39.34
C ALA A 406 3.21 13.29 -37.89
N SER A 407 3.07 14.26 -36.99
CA SER A 407 2.75 14.03 -35.58
C SER A 407 1.32 13.54 -35.41
N VAL A 408 1.11 12.54 -34.54
CA VAL A 408 -0.24 12.14 -34.12
C VAL A 408 -0.98 13.29 -33.43
N GLN A 409 -0.23 14.24 -32.85
CA GLN A 409 -0.77 15.42 -32.17
C GLN A 409 -1.52 16.36 -33.12
N THR A 410 -1.19 16.34 -34.42
CA THR A 410 -1.78 17.22 -35.44
C THR A 410 -2.92 16.56 -36.21
N ASN A 411 -3.34 15.36 -35.83
CA ASN A 411 -4.40 14.64 -36.51
C ASN A 411 -5.77 15.33 -36.37
N LYS A 412 -6.51 15.40 -37.49
CA LYS A 412 -7.81 16.09 -37.61
C LYS A 412 -9.02 15.33 -37.04
N PHE A 413 -8.80 14.21 -36.34
CA PHE A 413 -9.89 13.35 -35.92
C PHE A 413 -9.70 12.86 -34.48
N GLY A 414 -10.79 12.85 -33.72
CA GLY A 414 -10.87 12.27 -32.38
C GLY A 414 -10.90 13.29 -31.25
N THR A 415 -10.96 12.78 -30.01
CA THR A 415 -11.07 13.58 -28.79
C THR A 415 -9.80 14.33 -28.41
N LYS A 416 -8.68 14.01 -29.07
CA LYS A 416 -7.36 14.62 -28.84
C LYS A 416 -6.99 15.72 -29.85
N GLN A 417 -7.94 16.12 -30.69
CA GLN A 417 -7.73 17.15 -31.70
C GLN A 417 -7.87 18.55 -31.08
N ALA A 418 -6.85 19.40 -31.28
CA ALA A 418 -6.93 20.82 -30.94
C ALA A 418 -7.95 21.55 -31.83
N ASP A 419 -8.58 22.61 -31.30
CA ASP A 419 -9.56 23.41 -32.06
C ASP A 419 -8.89 24.19 -33.20
N SER A 420 -7.60 24.51 -33.05
CA SER A 420 -6.78 25.12 -34.10
C SER A 420 -5.36 24.58 -34.04
N VAL A 421 -4.78 24.33 -35.22
CA VAL A 421 -3.42 23.76 -35.36
C VAL A 421 -2.60 24.64 -36.28
N TYR A 422 -1.45 25.07 -35.79
CA TYR A 422 -0.47 25.88 -36.51
C TYR A 422 0.78 25.04 -36.78
N PHE A 423 1.06 24.77 -38.05
CA PHE A 423 2.26 24.06 -38.50
C PHE A 423 3.44 25.03 -38.60
N LEU A 424 3.88 25.54 -37.45
CA LEU A 424 4.96 26.52 -37.34
C LEU A 424 6.09 26.01 -36.44
N PRO A 425 7.34 26.42 -36.68
CA PRO A 425 8.45 26.19 -35.75
C PRO A 425 8.15 26.80 -34.38
N ILE A 426 8.58 26.13 -33.31
CA ILE A 426 8.49 26.66 -31.95
C ILE A 426 9.71 27.58 -31.73
N THR A 427 9.60 28.80 -32.22
CA THR A 427 10.56 29.88 -31.98
C THR A 427 9.83 31.10 -31.40
N PRO A 428 10.56 32.03 -30.74
CA PRO A 428 9.93 33.21 -30.17
C PRO A 428 9.14 34.07 -31.16
N GLU A 429 9.60 34.17 -32.41
CA GLU A 429 8.89 34.95 -33.42
C GLU A 429 7.51 34.35 -33.72
N PHE A 430 7.44 33.06 -34.06
CA PHE A 430 6.20 32.42 -34.48
C PHE A 430 5.20 32.25 -33.33
N VAL A 431 5.67 31.89 -32.14
CA VAL A 431 4.77 31.73 -30.99
C VAL A 431 4.14 33.08 -30.61
N THR A 432 4.90 34.18 -30.69
CA THR A 432 4.39 35.52 -30.42
C THR A 432 3.29 35.92 -31.42
N GLU A 433 3.44 35.60 -32.70
CA GLU A 433 2.42 35.89 -33.70
C GLU A 433 1.13 35.09 -33.45
N VAL A 434 1.24 33.80 -33.09
CA VAL A 434 0.07 32.98 -32.74
C VAL A 434 -0.61 33.53 -31.49
N ILE A 435 0.14 33.99 -30.47
CA ILE A 435 -0.44 34.62 -29.27
C ILE A 435 -1.23 35.89 -29.65
N LYS A 436 -0.71 36.73 -30.54
CA LYS A 436 -1.40 37.97 -30.98
C LYS A 436 -2.74 37.66 -31.67
N VAL A 437 -2.78 36.61 -32.49
CA VAL A 437 -3.97 36.20 -33.25
C VAL A 437 -4.98 35.51 -32.34
N GLU A 438 -4.53 34.51 -31.57
CA GLU A 438 -5.42 33.64 -30.81
C GLU A 438 -5.80 34.20 -29.44
N ARG A 439 -4.97 35.08 -28.88
CA ARG A 439 -5.13 35.65 -27.53
C ARG A 439 -5.46 34.57 -26.47
N PRO A 440 -4.59 33.56 -26.30
CA PRO A 440 -4.78 32.54 -25.27
C PRO A 440 -4.63 33.14 -23.87
N ASP A 441 -5.38 32.63 -22.90
CA ASP A 441 -5.29 33.05 -21.50
C ASP A 441 -4.13 32.33 -20.77
N ALA A 442 -3.70 31.19 -21.30
CA ALA A 442 -2.64 30.36 -20.73
C ALA A 442 -1.82 29.64 -21.81
N ILE A 443 -0.58 29.29 -21.47
CA ILE A 443 0.34 28.54 -22.33
C ILE A 443 0.80 27.27 -21.62
N LEU A 444 0.71 26.12 -22.29
CA LEU A 444 1.27 24.85 -21.83
C LEU A 444 2.58 24.57 -22.58
N LEU A 445 3.68 24.59 -21.82
CA LEU A 445 5.05 24.49 -22.33
C LEU A 445 5.81 23.23 -21.87
N SER A 446 5.23 22.42 -20.97
CA SER A 446 5.90 21.25 -20.38
C SER A 446 5.70 19.94 -21.13
N MET A 447 4.86 19.92 -22.18
CA MET A 447 4.49 18.70 -22.90
C MET A 447 5.12 18.59 -24.30
N GLY A 448 5.96 19.56 -24.67
CA GLY A 448 6.63 19.66 -25.98
C GLY A 448 8.13 19.35 -25.95
N GLY A 449 8.63 18.74 -24.88
CA GLY A 449 10.06 18.47 -24.69
C GLY A 449 10.90 19.74 -24.47
N GLN A 450 12.21 19.61 -24.62
CA GLN A 450 13.14 20.70 -24.29
C GLN A 450 12.93 21.94 -25.17
N THR A 451 12.49 21.77 -26.42
CA THR A 451 12.23 22.89 -27.34
C THR A 451 11.16 23.84 -26.77
N ALA A 452 10.03 23.29 -26.31
CA ALA A 452 8.95 24.07 -25.71
C ALA A 452 9.35 24.65 -24.34
N LEU A 453 10.09 23.90 -23.52
CA LEU A 453 10.60 24.38 -22.23
C LEU A 453 11.58 25.55 -22.38
N ASN A 454 12.54 25.44 -23.30
CA ASN A 454 13.52 26.49 -23.60
C ASN A 454 12.84 27.78 -24.07
N TYR A 455 11.79 27.66 -24.89
CA TYR A 455 10.97 28.81 -25.24
C TYR A 455 10.35 29.45 -23.99
N GLY A 456 9.79 28.66 -23.08
CA GLY A 456 9.24 29.12 -21.82
C GLY A 456 10.24 29.90 -20.97
N GLU A 457 11.47 29.41 -20.80
CA GLU A 457 12.52 30.09 -20.02
C GLU A 457 12.96 31.41 -20.65
N HIS A 458 13.20 31.41 -21.97
CA HIS A 458 13.58 32.61 -22.72
C HIS A 458 12.45 33.65 -22.74
N SER A 459 11.21 33.17 -22.72
CA SER A 459 10.01 33.98 -22.72
C SER A 459 9.70 34.55 -21.34
N ALA A 460 9.77 33.77 -20.27
CA ALA A 460 9.48 34.23 -18.91
C ALA A 460 10.42 35.35 -18.44
N SER A 461 11.64 35.43 -19.00
CA SER A 461 12.58 36.51 -18.74
C SER A 461 12.28 37.81 -19.50
N ASN A 462 11.49 37.75 -20.59
CA ASN A 462 11.25 38.87 -21.52
C ASN A 462 9.77 39.25 -21.69
N LEU A 463 8.85 38.33 -21.41
CA LEU A 463 7.41 38.53 -21.40
C LEU A 463 6.97 38.89 -19.99
N LYS A 464 6.79 40.18 -19.76
CA LYS A 464 5.79 40.65 -18.80
C LYS A 464 4.42 40.24 -19.33
N VAL A 465 4.04 38.98 -19.15
CA VAL A 465 2.64 38.57 -19.33
C VAL A 465 1.86 39.25 -18.21
N GLN A 466 1.03 40.23 -18.58
CA GLN A 466 0.14 40.95 -17.66
C GLN A 466 -0.96 40.02 -17.14
#